data_AF-A0A662KTC7-F1
#
_entry.id   AF-A0A662KTC7-F1
#
_cell.length_a   1.000
_cell.length_b   1.000
_cell.length_c   1.000
_cell.angle_alpha   90.00
_cell.angle_beta   90.00
_cell.angle_gamma   90.00
#
_symmetry.space_group_name_H-M   'P 1'
#
loop_
_entity.id
_entity.type
_entity.pdbx_description
1 polymer ?
#
loop_
_entity_poly.entity_id
_entity_poly.type
_entity_poly.pdbx_seq_one_letter_code
_entity_poly.pdbx_strand_id
1 'polypeptide(L)'
;MEMSEEEVQKLLQENPHLRDYIERIKKKVELPKFYKALPFELKDEKYPNILYHTKGEVFVHLYRTPDMSEILYNAIEPQLNENEKKKYDKILNIILKRAPEKESVI
;
A
#
# COMPACT_ATOMS: atom_id res chain seq x y z
N MET A 1 16.82 -5.61 -0.07
CA MET A 1 17.74 -4.55 0.37
C MET A 1 16.96 -3.58 1.23
N GLU A 2 17.39 -3.36 2.47
CA GLU A 2 16.81 -2.36 3.36
C GLU A 2 17.10 -0.96 2.81
N MET A 3 16.13 -0.05 2.93
CA MET A 3 16.24 1.32 2.42
C MET A 3 16.97 2.22 3.42
N SER A 4 17.68 3.23 2.92
CA SER A 4 18.28 4.25 3.78
C SER A 4 17.22 5.19 4.36
N GLU A 5 17.56 5.93 5.41
CA GLU A 5 16.66 6.90 6.02
C GLU A 5 16.25 7.99 5.01
N GLU A 6 17.18 8.47 4.17
CA GLU A 6 16.89 9.45 3.12
C GLU A 6 15.91 8.90 2.08
N GLU A 7 16.08 7.64 1.68
CA GLU A 7 15.16 6.97 0.75
C GLU A 7 13.76 6.85 1.36
N VAL A 8 13.65 6.50 2.64
CA VAL A 8 12.38 6.42 3.36
C VAL A 8 11.72 7.79 3.48
N GLN A 9 12.46 8.83 3.85
CA GLN A 9 11.92 10.18 3.96
C GLN A 9 11.38 10.69 2.62
N LYS A 10 12.12 10.46 1.53
CA LYS A 10 11.66 10.80 0.19
C LYS A 10 10.38 10.06 -0.16
N LEU A 11 10.32 8.76 0.13
CA LEU A 11 9.15 7.93 -0.12
C LEU A 11 7.91 8.46 0.62
N LEU A 12 8.05 8.83 1.90
CA LEU A 12 6.95 9.38 2.71
C LEU A 12 6.48 10.78 2.25
N GLN A 13 7.39 11.58 1.67
CA GLN A 13 7.03 12.88 1.10
C GLN A 13 6.26 12.72 -0.22
N GLU A 14 6.68 11.79 -1.07
CA GLU A 14 6.04 11.53 -2.37
C GLU A 14 4.71 10.78 -2.23
N ASN A 15 4.50 10.05 -1.13
CA ASN A 15 3.35 9.18 -0.92
C ASN A 15 2.54 9.58 0.34
N PRO A 16 1.61 10.56 0.25
CA PRO A 16 0.83 11.01 1.41
C PRO A 16 0.04 9.90 2.11
N HIS A 17 -0.53 8.97 1.34
CA HIS A 17 -1.30 7.83 1.85
C HIS A 17 -0.46 6.89 2.71
N LEU A 18 0.81 6.69 2.34
CA LEU A 18 1.77 5.90 3.08
C LEU A 18 2.17 6.62 4.38
N ARG A 19 2.46 7.92 4.32
CA ARG A 19 2.74 8.73 5.50
C ARG A 19 1.59 8.68 6.50
N ASP A 20 0.36 8.85 6.03
CA ASP A 20 -0.83 8.79 6.88
C ASP A 20 -1.02 7.39 7.49
N TYR A 21 -0.67 6.32 6.76
CA TYR A 21 -0.66 4.96 7.28
C TYR A 21 0.37 4.78 8.40
N ILE A 22 1.61 5.25 8.20
CA ILE A 22 2.69 5.17 9.20
C ILE A 22 2.30 5.89 10.49
N GLU A 23 1.72 7.08 10.39
CA GLU A 23 1.22 7.85 11.54
C GLU A 23 0.15 7.12 12.36
N ARG A 24 -0.65 6.25 11.71
CA ARG A 24 -1.65 5.42 12.38
C ARG A 24 -1.03 4.16 12.98
N ILE A 25 -0.18 3.46 12.23
CA ILE A 25 0.34 2.15 12.60
C ILE A 25 1.37 2.25 13.74
N LYS A 26 2.11 3.36 13.83
CA LYS A 26 3.10 3.61 14.90
C LYS A 26 2.53 3.64 16.31
N LYS A 27 1.20 3.74 16.44
CA LYS A 27 0.48 3.65 17.72
C LYS A 27 0.29 2.21 18.19
N LYS A 28 0.47 1.23 17.29
CA LYS A 28 0.25 -0.20 17.51
C LYS A 28 1.55 -0.99 17.51
N VAL A 29 2.50 -0.60 16.66
CA VAL A 29 3.79 -1.26 16.49
C VAL A 29 4.90 -0.23 16.33
N GLU A 30 6.15 -0.67 16.49
CA GLU A 30 7.32 0.14 16.17
C GLU A 30 7.37 0.52 14.68
N LEU A 31 8.19 1.50 14.31
CA LEU A 31 8.34 1.88 12.91
C LEU A 31 8.85 0.68 12.08
N PRO A 32 8.16 0.31 10.99
CA PRO A 32 8.57 -0.84 10.20
C PRO A 32 9.89 -0.57 9.47
N LYS A 33 10.64 -1.64 9.24
CA LYS A 33 11.83 -1.60 8.38
C LYS A 33 11.40 -1.57 6.92
N PHE A 34 11.92 -0.60 6.17
CA PHE A 34 11.58 -0.41 4.77
C PHE A 34 12.52 -1.20 3.87
N TYR A 35 11.97 -1.98 2.94
CA TYR A 35 12.73 -2.74 1.97
C TYR A 35 12.29 -2.41 0.55
N LYS A 36 13.24 -2.34 -0.39
CA LYS A 36 12.95 -2.19 -1.82
C LYS A 36 12.22 -3.40 -2.41
N ALA A 37 12.50 -4.57 -1.85
CA ALA A 37 11.85 -5.84 -2.16
C ALA A 37 12.01 -6.76 -0.95
N LEU A 38 11.02 -7.62 -0.70
CA LEU A 38 11.02 -8.55 0.42
C LEU A 38 12.18 -9.56 0.28
N PRO A 39 13.18 -9.55 1.19
CA PRO A 39 14.25 -10.55 1.19
C PRO A 39 13.70 -11.94 1.55
N PHE A 40 14.20 -12.98 0.89
CA PHE A 40 13.79 -14.36 1.16
C PHE A 40 14.10 -14.79 2.61
N GLU A 41 15.18 -14.29 3.18
CA GLU A 41 15.64 -14.57 4.55
C GLU A 41 14.62 -14.15 5.62
N LEU A 42 13.77 -13.16 5.32
CA LEU A 42 12.75 -12.68 6.26
C LEU A 42 11.49 -13.56 6.29
N LYS A 43 11.44 -14.64 5.49
CA LYS A 43 10.29 -15.54 5.41
C LYS A 43 9.98 -16.23 6.74
N ASP A 44 11.01 -16.56 7.51
CA ASP A 44 10.88 -17.30 8.77
C ASP A 44 10.98 -16.40 10.01
N GLU A 45 10.98 -15.07 9.83
CA GLU A 45 10.94 -14.11 10.94
C GLU A 45 9.65 -14.30 11.74
N LYS A 46 9.78 -14.47 13.06
CA LYS A 46 8.66 -14.80 13.95
C LYS A 46 7.78 -13.59 14.22
N TYR A 47 8.38 -12.40 14.32
CA TYR A 47 7.68 -11.14 14.57
C TYR A 47 8.09 -10.11 13.52
N PRO A 48 7.68 -10.30 12.26
CA PRO A 48 8.02 -9.35 11.22
C PRO A 48 7.44 -7.97 11.57
N ASN A 49 8.14 -6.94 11.12
CA ASN A 49 7.65 -5.57 11.09
C ASN A 49 8.27 -4.88 9.86
N ILE A 50 7.77 -5.26 8.69
CA ILE A 50 8.43 -5.06 7.40
C ILE A 50 7.47 -4.33 6.48
N LEU A 51 7.95 -3.27 5.83
CA LEU A 51 7.21 -2.55 4.80
C LEU A 51 8.01 -2.57 3.50
N TYR A 52 7.36 -2.92 2.41
CA TYR A 52 8.00 -2.90 1.10
C TYR A 52 7.07 -2.40 0.00
N HIS A 53 7.66 -1.83 -1.03
CA HIS A 53 6.95 -1.38 -2.23
C HIS A 53 6.64 -2.56 -3.15
N THR A 54 5.50 -2.51 -3.84
CA THR A 54 5.09 -3.55 -4.79
C THR A 54 5.08 -3.03 -6.23
N LYS A 55 3.93 -2.59 -6.74
CA LYS A 55 3.77 -2.00 -8.07
C LYS A 55 2.94 -0.72 -7.96
N GLY A 56 3.26 0.26 -8.79
CA GLY A 56 2.54 1.55 -8.80
C GLY A 56 2.65 2.26 -7.46
N GLU A 57 1.53 2.74 -6.93
CA GLU A 57 1.46 3.46 -5.65
C GLU A 57 1.02 2.55 -4.49
N VAL A 58 1.39 1.26 -4.53
CA VAL A 58 0.94 0.25 -3.55
C VAL A 58 2.11 -0.28 -2.74
N PHE A 59 1.97 -0.22 -1.41
CA PHE A 59 2.90 -0.77 -0.43
C PHE A 59 2.25 -1.89 0.36
N VAL A 60 3.07 -2.82 0.86
CA VAL A 60 2.63 -3.88 1.76
C VAL A 60 3.35 -3.75 3.08
N HIS A 61 2.59 -3.74 4.16
CA HIS A 61 3.10 -3.85 5.52
C HIS A 61 2.76 -5.23 6.09
N LEU A 62 3.81 -6.00 6.33
CA LEU A 62 3.78 -7.32 6.93
C LEU A 62 4.22 -7.18 8.39
N TYR A 63 3.32 -7.45 9.33
CA TYR A 63 3.73 -7.42 10.74
C TYR A 63 3.00 -8.42 11.64
N ARG A 64 3.65 -8.75 12.75
CA ARG A 64 3.09 -9.55 13.84
C ARG A 64 3.68 -9.11 15.17
N THR A 65 2.82 -8.90 16.16
CA THR A 65 3.23 -8.66 17.55
C THR A 65 3.11 -9.92 18.41
N PRO A 66 3.74 -10.00 19.59
CA PRO A 66 3.67 -11.18 20.46
C PRO A 66 2.25 -11.60 20.88
N ASP A 67 1.32 -10.66 20.93
CA ASP A 67 -0.10 -10.85 21.25
C ASP A 67 -0.95 -11.30 20.04
N MET A 68 -0.37 -11.36 18.83
CA MET A 68 -1.07 -11.80 17.63
C MET A 68 -0.85 -13.29 17.31
N SER A 69 -1.95 -13.97 16.97
CA SER A 69 -1.93 -15.37 16.52
C SER A 69 -1.34 -15.53 15.13
N GLU A 70 -1.52 -14.54 14.26
CA GLU A 70 -1.19 -14.59 12.83
C GLU A 70 -0.42 -13.36 12.37
N ILE A 71 0.24 -13.47 11.21
CA ILE A 71 0.89 -12.36 10.53
C ILE A 71 -0.16 -11.59 9.73
N LEU A 72 -0.19 -10.27 9.86
CA LEU A 72 -1.08 -9.40 9.10
C LEU A 72 -0.37 -8.85 7.87
N TYR A 73 -1.08 -8.88 6.74
CA TYR A 73 -0.66 -8.33 5.46
C TYR A 73 -1.58 -7.17 5.09
N ASN A 74 -1.10 -5.94 5.29
CA ASN A 74 -1.87 -4.75 4.98
C ASN A 74 -1.39 -4.13 3.67
N ALA A 75 -2.29 -4.05 2.69
CA ALA A 75 -2.09 -3.22 1.52
C ALA A 75 -2.31 -1.75 1.88
N ILE A 76 -1.39 -0.89 1.43
CA ILE A 76 -1.39 0.54 1.67
C ILE A 76 -1.40 1.19 0.30
N GLU A 77 -2.51 1.83 -0.03
CA GLU A 77 -2.76 2.43 -1.33
C GLU A 77 -3.53 3.75 -1.15
N PRO A 78 -3.47 4.66 -2.13
CA PRO A 78 -4.31 5.85 -2.13
C PRO A 78 -5.79 5.48 -2.03
N GLN A 79 -6.51 6.14 -1.12
CA GLN A 79 -7.94 5.97 -0.97
C GLN A 79 -8.66 7.17 -1.57
N LEU A 80 -9.69 6.91 -2.38
CA LEU A 80 -10.53 7.96 -2.92
C LEU A 80 -11.31 8.62 -1.79
N ASN A 81 -11.28 9.95 -1.75
CA ASN A 81 -12.19 10.71 -0.90
C ASN A 81 -13.62 10.70 -1.48
N GLU A 82 -14.59 11.16 -0.70
CA GLU A 82 -16.01 11.13 -1.09
C GLU A 82 -16.31 11.88 -2.40
N ASN A 83 -15.59 12.96 -2.69
CA ASN A 83 -15.77 13.69 -3.96
C ASN A 83 -15.15 12.94 -5.13
N GLU A 84 -14.02 12.28 -4.92
CA GLU A 84 -13.36 11.44 -5.93
C GLU A 84 -14.18 10.18 -6.23
N LYS A 85 -14.76 9.53 -5.21
CA LYS A 85 -15.69 8.41 -5.40
C LYS A 85 -16.87 8.79 -6.30
N LYS A 86 -17.52 9.93 -6.04
CA LYS A 86 -18.61 10.44 -6.89
C LYS A 86 -18.17 10.66 -8.34
N LYS A 87 -16.95 11.18 -8.56
CA LYS A 87 -16.40 11.36 -9.91
C LYS A 87 -16.09 10.02 -10.56
N TYR A 88 -15.48 9.10 -9.83
CA TYR A 88 -15.19 7.74 -10.27
C TYR A 88 -16.47 7.04 -10.75
N ASP A 89 -17.52 7.04 -9.94
CA ASP A 89 -18.80 6.42 -10.28
C ASP A 89 -19.40 7.04 -11.55
N LYS A 90 -19.34 8.36 -11.68
CA LYS A 90 -19.83 9.06 -12.88
C LYS A 90 -19.05 8.64 -14.13
N ILE A 91 -17.73 8.58 -14.06
CA ILE A 91 -16.87 8.19 -15.18
C ILE A 91 -17.12 6.72 -15.53
N LEU A 92 -17.15 5.83 -14.54
CA LEU A 92 -17.44 4.41 -14.73
C LEU A 92 -18.79 4.20 -15.42
N ASN A 93 -19.83 4.91 -14.98
CA ASN A 93 -21.15 4.86 -15.62
C ASN A 93 -21.11 5.32 -17.08
N ILE A 94 -20.31 6.34 -17.41
CA ILE A 94 -20.14 6.79 -18.82
C ILE A 94 -19.42 5.72 -19.63
N ILE A 95 -18.36 5.10 -19.08
CA ILE A 95 -17.62 4.02 -19.73
C ILE A 95 -18.57 2.84 -20.01
N LEU A 96 -19.36 2.43 -19.02
CA LEU A 96 -20.31 1.32 -19.17
C LEU A 96 -21.37 1.60 -20.24
N LYS A 97 -21.87 2.83 -20.33
CA LYS A 97 -22.84 3.22 -21.37
C LYS A 97 -22.24 3.19 -22.77
N ARG A 98 -20.97 3.57 -22.91
CA ARG A 98 -20.28 3.63 -24.20
C ARG A 98 -19.65 2.31 -24.62
N ALA A 99 -19.40 1.41 -23.68
CA ALA A 99 -18.75 0.12 -23.97
C ALA A 99 -19.43 -0.67 -25.11
N PRO A 100 -20.76 -0.73 -25.24
CA PRO A 100 -21.45 -1.41 -26.34
C PRO A 100 -21.29 -0.72 -27.71
N GLU A 101 -21.03 0.59 -27.73
CA GLU A 101 -20.87 1.38 -28.97
C GLU A 101 -19.47 1.24 -29.57
N LYS A 102 -18.54 0.63 -28.82
CA LYS A 102 -17.17 0.42 -29.28
C LYS A 102 -17.16 -0.71 -30.29
N GLU A 103 -16.81 -0.41 -31.54
CA GLU A 103 -16.56 -1.43 -32.55
C GLU A 103 -15.52 -2.43 -32.07
N SER A 104 -15.79 -3.71 -32.34
CA SER A 104 -14.87 -4.79 -31.97
C SER A 104 -13.58 -4.61 -32.74
N VAL A 105 -12.45 -4.53 -32.02
CA VAL A 105 -11.12 -4.50 -32.63
C VAL A 105 -10.77 -5.95 -32.99
N ILE A 106 -11.35 -6.46 -34.07
CA ILE A 106 -10.98 -7.73 -34.70
C ILE A 106 -10.46 -7.40 -36.09
#